data_AF-A0A5C5VE81-F1
#
_entry.id   AF-A0A5C5VE81-F1
#
_cell.length_a   1.000
_cell.length_b   1.000
_cell.length_c   1.000
_cell.angle_alpha   90.00
_cell.angle_beta   90.00
_cell.angle_gamma   90.00
#
_symmetry.space_group_name_H-M   'P 1'
#
loop_
_entity.id
_entity.type
_entity.pdbx_description
1 polymer ?
#
loop_
_entity_poly.entity_id
_entity_poly.type
_entity_poly.pdbx_seq_one_letter_code
_entity_poly.pdbx_strand_id
1 'polypeptide(L)'
;METPFHSTPVVRTPPAPLPEGVTRCPHASPDSTLANCWAVRLELHHPSGAGSIGWIVWRDPTPKAVRIKPLTKERITDLRPGDRVEVRGAELVVRRIEVLR
;
A
#
# COMPACT_ATOMS: atom_id res chain seq x y z
N MET A 1 49.90 3.49 -12.22
CA MET A 1 48.91 4.18 -13.09
C MET A 1 47.56 3.87 -12.46
N GLU A 2 47.06 4.77 -11.60
CA GLU A 2 45.82 4.55 -10.85
C GLU A 2 44.63 4.95 -11.72
N THR A 3 43.69 4.02 -11.95
CA THR A 3 42.43 4.31 -12.63
C THR A 3 41.57 5.22 -11.76
N PRO A 4 41.07 6.36 -12.25
CA PRO A 4 40.13 7.17 -11.48
C PRO A 4 38.81 6.40 -11.39
N PHE A 5 38.39 6.09 -10.17
CA PHE A 5 37.02 5.68 -9.90
C PHE A 5 36.11 6.85 -10.27
N HIS A 6 35.45 6.77 -11.41
CA HIS A 6 34.32 7.64 -11.72
C HIS A 6 33.15 7.25 -10.81
N SER A 7 33.14 7.78 -9.58
CA SER A 7 31.94 7.80 -8.75
C SER A 7 30.97 8.79 -9.40
N THR A 8 30.13 8.31 -10.32
CA THR A 8 28.98 9.08 -10.78
C THR A 8 28.15 9.40 -9.54
N PRO A 9 27.91 10.68 -9.20
CA PRO A 9 27.05 11.02 -8.08
C PRO A 9 25.67 10.43 -8.37
N VAL A 10 25.25 9.46 -7.57
CA VAL A 10 23.87 8.98 -7.58
C VAL A 10 23.05 10.13 -7.01
N VAL A 11 22.50 10.97 -7.88
CA VAL A 11 21.48 11.94 -7.49
C VAL A 11 20.28 11.12 -7.03
N ARG A 12 20.23 10.84 -5.72
CA ARG A 12 19.10 10.17 -5.10
C ARG A 12 18.00 11.20 -4.99
N THR A 13 17.14 11.25 -6.00
CA THR A 13 15.86 11.95 -5.87
C THR A 13 15.18 11.39 -4.62
N PRO A 14 14.78 12.25 -3.65
CA PRO A 14 14.08 11.77 -2.48
C PRO A 14 12.81 11.04 -2.91
N PRO A 15 12.42 9.94 -2.22
CA PRO A 15 11.20 9.23 -2.53
C PRO A 15 10.01 10.20 -2.50
N ALA A 16 9.01 9.97 -3.36
CA ALA A 16 7.80 10.77 -3.33
C ALA A 16 7.18 10.71 -1.92
N PRO A 17 6.54 11.77 -1.42
CA PRO A 17 5.84 11.70 -0.15
C PRO A 17 4.69 10.68 -0.24
N LEU A 18 4.45 9.98 0.86
CA LEU A 18 3.25 9.16 1.04
C LEU A 18 2.41 9.75 2.17
N PRO A 19 1.08 9.58 2.14
CA PRO A 19 0.24 9.91 3.27
C PRO A 19 0.67 9.14 4.52
N GLU A 20 0.36 9.71 5.69
CA GLU A 20 0.60 9.07 6.97
C GLU A 20 0.00 7.66 7.02
N GLY A 21 0.74 6.71 7.60
CA GLY A 21 0.31 5.31 7.72
C GLY A 21 0.37 4.48 6.42
N VAL A 22 0.78 5.08 5.29
CA VAL A 22 0.99 4.40 4.01
C VAL A 22 2.47 4.20 3.78
N THR A 23 2.87 2.98 3.45
CA THR A 23 4.28 2.63 3.20
C THR A 23 4.46 2.12 1.77
N ARG A 24 5.70 2.08 1.29
CA ARG A 24 6.06 1.36 0.05
C ARG A 24 6.46 -0.06 0.41
N CYS A 25 6.13 -1.03 -0.44
CA CYS A 25 6.82 -2.31 -0.33
C CYS A 25 8.32 -2.11 -0.66
N PRO A 26 9.23 -2.96 -0.14
CA PRO A 26 10.67 -2.78 -0.31
C PRO A 26 11.14 -2.74 -1.78
N HIS A 27 10.36 -3.31 -2.69
CA HIS A 27 10.70 -3.42 -4.11
C HIS A 27 9.96 -2.40 -4.98
N ALA A 28 9.06 -1.59 -4.40
CA ALA A 28 8.36 -0.55 -5.15
C ALA A 28 9.33 0.61 -5.46
N SER A 29 9.17 1.18 -6.65
CA SER A 29 9.95 2.34 -7.06
C SER A 29 9.77 3.52 -6.08
N PRO A 30 10.80 4.36 -5.81
CA PRO A 30 10.70 5.50 -4.89
C PRO A 30 9.64 6.55 -5.26
N ASP A 31 9.23 6.62 -6.53
CA ASP A 31 8.18 7.50 -7.04
C ASP A 31 6.76 6.91 -6.88
N SER A 32 6.63 5.70 -6.32
CA SER A 32 5.34 5.02 -6.16
C SER A 32 4.46 5.72 -5.13
N THR A 33 3.23 6.05 -5.49
CA THR A 33 2.22 6.72 -4.66
C THR A 33 0.87 6.04 -4.83
N LEU A 34 -0.11 6.38 -3.98
CA LEU A 34 -1.50 5.94 -4.19
C LEU A 34 -2.06 6.38 -5.54
N ALA A 35 -1.52 7.46 -6.13
CA ALA A 35 -1.95 7.99 -7.43
C ALA A 35 -1.33 7.25 -8.63
N ASN A 36 -0.25 6.48 -8.47
CA ASN A 36 0.40 5.75 -9.58
C ASN A 36 0.74 4.26 -9.33
N CYS A 37 0.37 3.68 -8.17
CA CYS A 37 0.60 2.28 -7.86
C CYS A 37 -0.28 1.32 -8.68
N TRP A 38 0.22 0.12 -8.97
CA TRP A 38 -0.59 -0.95 -9.59
C TRP A 38 -1.58 -1.57 -8.61
N ALA A 39 -1.17 -1.68 -7.35
CA ALA A 39 -1.99 -2.25 -6.31
C ALA A 39 -1.65 -1.66 -4.93
N VAL A 40 -2.57 -1.85 -4.00
CA VAL A 40 -2.39 -1.58 -2.57
C VAL A 40 -2.54 -2.90 -1.82
N ARG A 41 -1.55 -3.24 -0.98
CA ARG A 41 -1.66 -4.32 -0.02
C ARG A 41 -2.21 -3.76 1.30
N LEU A 42 -3.31 -4.34 1.74
CA LEU A 42 -3.91 -4.07 3.05
C LEU A 42 -3.59 -5.24 3.97
N GLU A 43 -3.02 -4.96 5.13
CA GLU A 43 -3.04 -5.90 6.25
C GLU A 43 -4.26 -5.56 7.10
N LEU A 44 -5.15 -6.52 7.27
CA LEU A 44 -6.39 -6.38 8.01
C LEU A 44 -6.37 -7.30 9.23
N HIS A 45 -7.02 -6.91 10.30
CA HIS A 45 -7.21 -7.75 11.49
C HIS A 45 -8.67 -7.76 11.93
N HIS A 46 -9.07 -8.79 12.65
CA HIS A 46 -10.42 -8.86 13.20
C HIS A 46 -10.59 -7.80 14.31
N PRO A 47 -11.75 -7.14 14.45
CA PRO A 47 -11.97 -6.14 15.51
C PRO A 47 -11.75 -6.68 16.93
N SER A 48 -11.90 -7.99 17.14
CA SER A 48 -11.61 -8.65 18.43
C SER A 48 -10.11 -8.81 18.71
N GLY A 49 -9.23 -8.43 17.78
CA GLY A 49 -7.78 -8.64 17.86
C GLY A 49 -7.31 -10.03 17.40
N ALA A 50 -8.22 -10.93 17.02
CA ALA A 50 -7.88 -12.28 16.60
C ALA A 50 -7.44 -12.35 15.14
N GLY A 51 -6.15 -12.67 14.92
CA GLY A 51 -5.60 -12.95 13.60
C GLY A 51 -5.46 -11.74 12.67
N SER A 52 -4.71 -11.95 11.58
CA SER A 52 -4.52 -10.96 10.53
C SER A 52 -4.57 -11.61 9.16
N ILE A 53 -5.13 -10.92 8.18
CA ILE A 53 -5.18 -11.34 6.77
C ILE A 53 -4.63 -10.23 5.88
N GLY A 54 -3.81 -10.62 4.90
CA GLY A 54 -3.34 -9.71 3.86
C GLY A 54 -4.23 -9.78 2.63
N TRP A 55 -4.63 -8.61 2.09
CA TRP A 55 -5.33 -8.50 0.82
C TRP A 55 -4.61 -7.58 -0.15
N ILE A 56 -4.62 -7.93 -1.44
CA ILE A 56 -4.09 -7.09 -2.52
C ILE A 56 -5.26 -6.54 -3.31
N VAL A 57 -5.37 -5.21 -3.33
CA VAL A 57 -6.36 -4.46 -4.11
C VAL A 57 -5.68 -3.89 -5.33
N TRP A 58 -6.00 -4.44 -6.49
CA TRP A 58 -5.52 -3.92 -7.77
C TRP A 58 -6.25 -2.63 -8.13
N ARG A 59 -5.53 -1.69 -8.74
CA ARG A 59 -6.11 -0.46 -9.30
C ARG A 59 -7.10 -0.79 -10.40
N ASP A 60 -6.66 -1.63 -11.34
CA ASP A 60 -7.49 -2.08 -12.44
C ASP A 60 -8.28 -3.31 -12.00
N PRO A 61 -9.62 -3.31 -12.15
CA PRO A 61 -10.45 -4.42 -11.69
C PRO A 61 -10.12 -5.68 -12.49
N THR A 62 -9.64 -6.71 -11.80
CA THR A 62 -9.50 -8.05 -12.39
C THR A 62 -10.79 -8.86 -12.16
N PRO A 63 -11.14 -9.81 -13.03
CA PRO A 63 -12.36 -10.62 -12.87
C PRO A 63 -12.43 -11.41 -11.55
N LYS A 64 -11.28 -11.67 -10.93
CA LYS A 64 -11.15 -12.40 -9.66
C LYS A 64 -10.91 -11.47 -8.46
N ALA A 65 -10.95 -10.15 -8.66
CA ALA A 65 -10.69 -9.19 -7.59
C ALA A 65 -11.78 -9.28 -6.53
N VAL A 66 -11.37 -9.59 -5.29
CA VAL A 66 -12.25 -9.47 -4.13
C VAL A 66 -12.50 -7.99 -3.89
N ARG A 67 -13.78 -7.59 -3.85
CA ARG A 67 -14.16 -6.22 -3.52
C ARG A 67 -13.99 -5.98 -2.03
N ILE A 68 -13.26 -4.93 -1.69
CA ILE A 68 -13.13 -4.41 -0.33
C ILE A 68 -13.98 -3.16 -0.26
N LYS A 69 -14.90 -3.11 0.69
CA LYS A 69 -15.80 -1.97 0.87
C LYS A 69 -15.34 -1.17 2.09
N PRO A 70 -14.86 0.07 1.92
CA PRO A 70 -14.65 0.98 3.04
C PRO A 70 -15.96 1.23 3.79
N LEU A 71 -15.92 1.15 5.13
CA LEU A 71 -17.09 1.46 5.98
C LEU A 71 -16.99 2.84 6.62
N THR A 72 -15.77 3.36 6.75
CA THR A 72 -15.46 4.64 7.43
C THR A 72 -15.00 5.72 6.46
N LYS A 73 -14.82 5.39 5.17
CA LYS A 73 -14.33 6.26 4.11
C LYS A 73 -15.15 6.07 2.84
N GLU A 74 -15.06 7.01 1.91
CA GLU A 74 -15.70 6.89 0.60
C GLU A 74 -14.91 6.00 -0.36
N ARG A 75 -13.57 6.07 -0.32
CA ARG A 75 -12.70 5.37 -1.28
C ARG A 75 -11.61 4.56 -0.57
N ILE A 76 -11.16 3.50 -1.24
CA ILE A 76 -10.06 2.64 -0.73
C ILE A 76 -8.76 3.44 -0.57
N THR A 77 -8.51 4.42 -1.43
CA THR A 77 -7.33 5.31 -1.36
C THR A 77 -7.32 6.20 -0.11
N ASP A 78 -8.48 6.41 0.51
CA ASP A 78 -8.63 7.27 1.68
C ASP A 78 -8.48 6.48 2.98
N LEU A 79 -8.38 5.15 2.90
CA LEU A 79 -8.16 4.29 4.05
C LEU A 79 -6.81 4.58 4.72
N ARG A 80 -6.80 4.49 6.04
CA ARG A 80 -5.65 4.61 6.92
C ARG A 80 -5.66 3.50 7.97
N PRO A 81 -4.53 3.21 8.62
CA PRO A 81 -4.53 2.33 9.78
C PRO A 81 -5.59 2.76 10.81
N GLY A 82 -6.38 1.80 11.29
CA GLY A 82 -7.52 2.01 12.18
C GLY A 82 -8.88 2.10 11.48
N ASP A 83 -8.93 2.38 10.17
CA ASP A 83 -10.19 2.43 9.43
C ASP A 83 -10.82 1.04 9.28
N ARG A 84 -12.16 1.00 9.23
CA ARG A 84 -12.93 -0.23 9.07
C ARG A 84 -13.32 -0.49 7.62
N VAL A 85 -13.25 -1.75 7.24
CA VAL A 85 -13.62 -2.26 5.92
C VAL A 85 -14.46 -3.52 6.04
N GLU A 86 -15.30 -3.78 5.04
CA GLU A 86 -16.00 -5.05 4.88
C GLU A 86 -15.35 -5.83 3.74
N VAL A 87 -15.02 -7.10 4.01
CA VAL A 87 -14.49 -8.04 3.02
C VAL A 87 -15.29 -9.33 3.09
N ARG A 88 -15.98 -9.69 2.00
CA ARG A 88 -16.84 -10.88 1.92
C ARG A 88 -17.86 -10.97 3.08
N GLY A 89 -18.42 -9.83 3.50
CA GLY A 89 -19.39 -9.75 4.59
C GLY A 89 -18.80 -9.75 6.00
N ALA A 90 -17.47 -9.82 6.15
CA ALA A 90 -16.81 -9.70 7.45
C ALA A 90 -16.24 -8.28 7.65
N GLU A 91 -16.52 -7.68 8.81
CA GLU A 91 -15.91 -6.41 9.22
C GLU A 91 -14.49 -6.65 9.73
N LEU A 92 -13.54 -5.90 9.18
CA LEU A 92 -12.13 -5.96 9.52
C LEU A 92 -11.58 -4.55 9.69
N VAL A 93 -10.48 -4.44 10.44
CA VAL A 93 -9.79 -3.18 10.72
C VAL A 93 -8.47 -3.15 9.95
N VAL A 94 -8.21 -2.04 9.26
CA VAL A 94 -6.95 -1.83 8.55
C VAL A 94 -5.83 -1.67 9.57
N ARG A 95 -4.83 -2.53 9.50
CA ARG A 95 -3.61 -2.45 10.31
C ARG A 95 -2.50 -1.72 9.56
N ARG A 96 -2.32 -2.03 8.28
CA ARG A 96 -1.22 -1.50 7.46
C ARG A 96 -1.65 -1.36 6.01
N ILE A 97 -1.05 -0.37 5.34
CA ILE A 97 -1.24 -0.09 3.92
C ILE A 97 0.13 0.00 3.25
N GLU A 98 0.31 -0.77 2.17
CA GLU A 98 1.53 -0.75 1.36
C GLU A 98 1.19 -0.52 -0.12
N VAL A 99 1.86 0.42 -0.78
CA VAL A 99 1.77 0.58 -2.24
C VAL A 99 2.70 -0.39 -2.95
N LEU A 100 2.21 -0.98 -4.04
CA LEU A 100 2.91 -1.90 -4.93
C LEU A 100 3.02 -1.28 -6.33
N ARG A 101 4.23 -1.30 -6.90
CA ARG A 101 4.54 -0.88 -8.27
C ARG A 101 5.73 -1.67 -8.77
#